data_AF-A0A381ZSE1-F1
#
_entry.id   AF-A0A381ZSE1-F1
#
_cell.length_a   1.000
_cell.length_b   1.000
_cell.length_c   1.000
_cell.angle_alpha   90.00
_cell.angle_beta   90.00
_cell.angle_gamma   90.00
#
_symmetry.space_group_name_H-M   'P 1'
#
loop_
_entity.id
_entity.type
_entity.pdbx_description
1 polymer ?
#
loop_
_entity_poly.entity_id
_entity_poly.type
_entity_poly.pdbx_seq_one_letter_code
_entity_poly.pdbx_strand_id
1 'polypeptide(L)'
;NREIAIVQKTRELEAAEVERLSTTAEKESAEHRVESVRLLADAERTKDIEQIDAEMLAEIRRIDEESKAAITRMHMITQSEARRLSAEQESDATMIRARASAEAQKISAEGIEKEAAAAGRAEAEVEALRVANTQRLLEAEAMGMEAKADALKKYNEAATFLELAKLSIEADRDIHIDQAKAMGNALEGAQIRMYGGGDGTVDTIRGLFTQGFGVGEVLEGFAQSMPDGLRQKFNANGLRGLFGRPYGQGSLRETAEHLTALVESTLGTKKSRDVNFPDALEKLVAAAADDDTMTQTLDMLRELNNRGGFDEVPFESVWNILQALAKAAE
;
A
#
# COMPACT_ATOMS: atom_id res chain seq x y z
N ASN A 1 29.98 159.14 -51.15
CA ASN A 1 28.71 158.39 -51.38
C ASN A 1 28.88 156.99 -51.96
N ARG A 2 29.87 156.71 -52.84
CA ARG A 2 30.07 155.37 -53.43
C ARG A 2 30.75 154.35 -52.48
N GLU A 3 31.68 154.80 -51.65
CA GLU A 3 32.36 153.96 -50.65
C GLU A 3 31.41 153.49 -49.53
N ILE A 4 30.49 154.34 -49.06
CA ILE A 4 29.52 153.97 -48.01
C ILE A 4 28.58 152.85 -48.49
N ALA A 5 28.14 152.88 -49.76
CA ALA A 5 27.30 151.85 -50.34
C ALA A 5 28.04 150.50 -50.54
N ILE A 6 29.35 150.53 -50.83
CA ILE A 6 30.18 149.32 -50.93
C ILE A 6 30.39 148.71 -49.53
N VAL A 7 30.60 149.54 -48.51
CA VAL A 7 30.73 149.08 -47.11
C VAL A 7 29.42 148.50 -46.57
N GLN A 8 28.27 149.06 -46.93
CA GLN A 8 26.97 148.48 -46.56
C GLN A 8 26.71 147.15 -47.27
N LYS A 9 26.98 147.07 -48.58
CA LYS A 9 26.80 145.84 -49.35
C LYS A 9 27.76 144.72 -48.91
N THR A 10 28.99 145.06 -48.51
CA THR A 10 29.94 144.08 -47.94
C THR A 10 29.49 143.58 -46.58
N ARG A 11 28.99 144.45 -45.70
CA ARG A 11 28.37 144.03 -44.42
C ARG A 11 27.14 143.15 -44.61
N GLU A 12 26.30 143.44 -45.60
CA GLU A 12 25.14 142.60 -45.94
C GLU A 12 25.56 141.22 -46.46
N LEU A 13 26.61 141.15 -47.29
CA LEU A 13 27.16 139.88 -47.77
C LEU A 13 27.85 139.09 -46.65
N GLU A 14 28.56 139.76 -45.74
CA GLU A 14 29.15 139.13 -44.55
C GLU A 14 28.07 138.61 -43.60
N ALA A 15 26.99 139.38 -43.38
CA ALA A 15 25.85 138.93 -42.58
C ALA A 15 25.14 137.72 -43.22
N ALA A 16 24.91 137.75 -44.53
CA ALA A 16 24.32 136.63 -45.26
C ALA A 16 25.23 135.39 -45.28
N GLU A 17 26.55 135.58 -45.33
CA GLU A 17 27.51 134.48 -45.23
C GLU A 17 27.56 133.88 -43.83
N VAL A 18 27.49 134.70 -42.77
CA VAL A 18 27.37 134.24 -41.39
C VAL A 18 26.06 133.46 -41.18
N GLU A 19 24.95 133.94 -41.72
CA GLU A 19 23.64 133.27 -41.65
C GLU A 19 23.64 131.94 -42.44
N ARG A 20 24.31 131.89 -43.58
CA ARG A 20 24.51 130.65 -44.35
C ARG A 20 25.37 129.65 -43.58
N LEU A 21 26.44 130.10 -42.95
CA LEU A 21 27.32 129.27 -42.12
C LEU A 21 26.60 128.77 -40.86
N SER A 22 25.77 129.59 -40.22
CA SER A 22 24.97 129.14 -39.07
C SER A 22 23.92 128.12 -39.49
N THR A 23 23.21 128.35 -40.60
CA THR A 23 22.21 127.42 -41.11
C THR A 23 22.83 126.09 -41.55
N THR A 24 24.01 126.11 -42.16
CA THR A 24 24.75 124.89 -42.53
C THR A 24 25.27 124.16 -41.30
N ALA A 25 25.80 124.87 -40.30
CA ALA A 25 26.20 124.26 -39.02
C ALA A 25 25.01 123.63 -38.27
N GLU A 26 23.84 124.28 -38.26
CA GLU A 26 22.62 123.72 -37.69
C GLU A 26 22.13 122.49 -38.44
N LYS A 27 22.21 122.51 -39.78
CA LYS A 27 21.88 121.36 -40.64
C LYS A 27 22.82 120.19 -40.39
N GLU A 28 24.14 120.40 -40.38
CA GLU A 28 25.13 119.36 -40.08
C GLU A 28 24.96 118.82 -38.64
N SER A 29 24.67 119.69 -37.67
CA SER A 29 24.36 119.28 -36.29
C SER A 29 23.08 118.45 -36.20
N ALA A 30 22.04 118.79 -36.97
CA ALA A 30 20.82 117.99 -37.04
C ALA A 30 21.05 116.64 -37.73
N GLU A 31 21.80 116.61 -38.83
CA GLU A 31 22.18 115.38 -39.55
C GLU A 31 23.01 114.45 -38.67
N HIS A 32 24.04 114.97 -37.98
CA HIS A 32 24.85 114.20 -37.03
C HIS A 32 24.02 113.66 -35.86
N ARG A 33 23.03 114.41 -35.37
CA ARG A 33 22.10 113.90 -34.33
C ARG A 33 21.25 112.75 -34.86
N VAL A 34 20.73 112.83 -36.08
CA VAL A 34 19.97 111.73 -36.71
C VAL A 34 20.85 110.51 -36.92
N GLU A 35 22.08 110.70 -37.40
CA GLU A 35 23.05 109.62 -37.59
C GLU A 35 23.45 108.98 -36.26
N SER A 36 23.72 109.78 -35.23
CA SER A 36 24.04 109.27 -33.89
C SER A 36 22.89 108.46 -33.29
N VAL A 37 21.64 108.87 -33.48
CA VAL A 37 20.47 108.09 -33.04
C VAL A 37 20.36 106.77 -33.81
N ARG A 38 20.64 106.77 -35.12
CA ARG A 38 20.68 105.54 -35.92
C ARG A 38 21.79 104.59 -35.46
N LEU A 39 23.00 105.09 -35.24
CA LEU A 39 24.13 104.30 -34.75
C LEU A 39 23.86 103.71 -33.36
N LEU A 40 23.25 104.48 -32.46
CA LEU A 40 22.84 103.98 -31.15
C LEU A 40 21.77 102.90 -31.26
N ALA A 41 20.74 103.11 -32.08
CA ALA A 41 19.68 102.12 -32.31
C ALA A 41 20.20 100.84 -32.99
N ASP A 42 21.19 100.96 -33.88
CA ASP A 42 21.86 99.82 -34.51
C ASP A 42 22.70 99.05 -33.49
N ALA A 43 23.47 99.75 -32.65
CA ALA A 43 24.27 99.15 -31.59
C ALA A 43 23.40 98.45 -30.52
N GLU A 44 22.27 99.04 -30.15
CA GLU A 44 21.29 98.42 -29.24
C GLU A 44 20.72 97.13 -29.85
N ARG A 45 20.31 97.16 -31.13
CA ARG A 45 19.84 95.94 -31.82
C ARG A 45 20.90 94.86 -31.91
N THR A 46 22.14 95.21 -32.22
CA THR A 46 23.24 94.23 -32.24
C THR A 46 23.47 93.63 -30.86
N LYS A 47 23.48 94.44 -29.81
CA LYS A 47 23.62 93.97 -28.43
C LYS A 47 22.48 93.02 -28.03
N ASP A 48 21.24 93.34 -28.39
CA ASP A 48 20.08 92.49 -28.10
C ASP A 48 20.17 91.15 -28.84
N ILE A 49 20.60 91.16 -30.11
CA ILE A 49 20.83 89.93 -30.89
C ILE A 49 21.92 89.08 -30.24
N GLU A 50 23.05 89.69 -29.87
CA GLU A 50 24.16 88.97 -29.21
C GLU A 50 23.73 88.38 -27.86
N GLN A 51 22.89 89.09 -27.10
CA GLN A 51 22.35 88.58 -25.84
C GLN A 51 21.40 87.41 -26.08
N ILE A 52 20.48 87.51 -27.03
CA ILE A 52 19.54 86.43 -27.37
C ILE A 52 20.30 85.18 -27.84
N ASP A 53 21.33 85.36 -28.68
CA ASP A 53 22.15 84.25 -29.16
C ASP A 53 22.95 83.60 -28.01
N ALA A 54 23.49 84.41 -27.09
CA ALA A 54 24.17 83.91 -25.90
C ALA A 54 23.23 83.14 -24.96
N GLU A 55 22.01 83.64 -24.73
CA GLU A 55 20.98 82.98 -23.93
C GLU A 55 20.52 81.67 -24.58
N MET A 56 20.28 81.67 -25.90
CA MET A 56 19.91 80.47 -26.65
C MET A 56 21.01 79.40 -26.58
N LEU A 57 22.28 79.79 -26.73
CA LEU A 57 23.41 78.86 -26.63
C LEU A 57 23.57 78.30 -25.20
N ALA A 58 23.36 79.13 -24.18
CA ALA A 58 23.37 78.67 -22.79
C ALA A 58 22.24 77.67 -22.52
N GLU A 59 21.04 77.94 -23.03
CA GLU A 59 19.89 77.06 -22.87
C GLU A 59 20.07 75.73 -23.61
N ILE A 60 20.62 75.75 -24.83
CA ILE A 60 20.95 74.52 -25.58
C ILE A 60 21.94 73.66 -24.78
N ARG A 61 22.98 74.27 -24.20
CA ARG A 61 23.95 73.54 -23.37
C ARG A 61 23.30 72.97 -22.11
N ARG A 62 22.45 73.76 -21.43
CA ARG A 62 21.70 73.30 -20.25
C ARG A 62 20.83 72.09 -20.58
N ILE A 63 20.05 72.17 -21.68
CA ILE A 63 19.19 71.07 -22.14
C ILE A 63 20.01 69.83 -22.50
N ASP A 64 21.16 69.98 -23.17
CA ASP A 64 22.03 68.87 -23.53
C ASP A 64 22.62 68.20 -22.27
N GLU A 65 23.09 68.97 -21.29
CA GLU A 65 23.58 68.44 -20.02
C GLU A 65 22.48 67.76 -19.20
N GLU A 66 21.30 68.36 -19.11
CA GLU A 66 20.13 67.78 -18.43
C GLU A 66 19.68 66.47 -19.10
N SER A 67 19.68 66.45 -20.44
CA SER A 67 19.32 65.27 -21.24
C SER A 67 20.34 64.16 -21.03
N LYS A 68 21.64 64.47 -21.09
CA LYS A 68 22.71 63.51 -20.79
C LYS A 68 22.58 62.95 -19.38
N ALA A 69 22.37 63.80 -18.37
CA ALA A 69 22.17 63.37 -16.99
C ALA A 69 20.91 62.49 -16.84
N ALA A 70 19.81 62.83 -17.51
CA ALA A 70 18.59 62.04 -17.52
C ALA A 70 18.80 60.66 -18.15
N ILE A 71 19.50 60.58 -19.28
CA ILE A 71 19.85 59.32 -19.94
C ILE A 71 20.72 58.46 -19.03
N THR A 72 21.75 59.05 -18.39
CA THR A 72 22.60 58.31 -17.44
C THR A 72 21.81 57.79 -16.24
N ARG A 73 20.91 58.61 -15.66
CA ARG A 73 20.02 58.16 -14.58
C ARG A 73 19.14 57.01 -15.01
N MET A 74 18.52 57.11 -16.19
CA MET A 74 17.66 56.06 -16.73
C MET A 74 18.44 54.78 -16.99
N HIS A 75 19.69 54.88 -17.50
CA HIS A 75 20.57 53.72 -17.66
C HIS A 75 20.92 53.08 -16.31
N MET A 76 21.24 53.87 -15.29
CA MET A 76 21.51 53.35 -13.95
C MET A 76 20.28 52.68 -13.31
N ILE A 77 19.09 53.27 -13.47
CA ILE A 77 17.84 52.70 -12.96
C ILE A 77 17.56 51.36 -13.66
N THR A 78 17.55 51.35 -14.99
CA THR A 78 17.30 50.12 -15.77
C THR A 78 18.33 49.03 -15.47
N GLN A 79 19.61 49.39 -15.33
CA GLN A 79 20.65 48.43 -14.94
C GLN A 79 20.43 47.91 -13.51
N SER A 80 20.01 48.77 -12.58
CA SER A 80 19.72 48.38 -11.19
C SER A 80 18.50 47.50 -11.09
N GLU A 81 17.44 47.79 -11.86
CA GLU A 81 16.24 46.95 -11.98
C GLU A 81 16.57 45.59 -12.57
N ALA A 82 17.40 45.53 -13.61
CA ALA A 82 17.87 44.28 -14.18
C ALA A 82 18.66 43.45 -13.16
N ARG A 83 19.54 44.09 -12.37
CA ARG A 83 20.27 43.43 -11.28
C ARG A 83 19.34 42.93 -10.17
N ARG A 84 18.34 43.74 -9.78
CA ARG A 84 17.33 43.34 -8.78
C ARG A 84 16.55 42.12 -9.25
N LEU A 85 16.04 42.16 -10.49
CA LEU A 85 15.28 41.05 -11.07
C LEU A 85 16.13 39.77 -11.18
N SER A 86 17.40 39.90 -11.60
CA SER A 86 18.33 38.77 -11.64
C SER A 86 18.58 38.17 -10.26
N ALA A 87 18.79 39.01 -9.23
CA ALA A 87 19.00 38.55 -7.86
C ALA A 87 17.75 37.89 -7.27
N GLU A 88 16.56 38.41 -7.57
CA GLU A 88 15.28 37.79 -7.19
C GLU A 88 15.12 36.40 -7.82
N GLN A 89 15.37 36.29 -9.13
CA GLN A 89 15.32 34.99 -9.82
C GLN A 89 16.34 33.99 -9.29
N GLU A 90 17.56 34.44 -8.98
CA GLU A 90 18.60 33.57 -8.42
C GLU A 90 18.27 33.13 -6.98
N SER A 91 17.72 34.05 -6.18
CA SER A 91 17.21 33.74 -4.83
C SER A 91 16.07 32.73 -4.89
N ASP A 92 15.08 32.93 -5.76
CA ASP A 92 13.96 32.03 -5.94
C ASP A 92 14.42 30.65 -6.43
N ALA A 93 15.32 30.60 -7.41
CA ALA A 93 15.91 29.36 -7.88
C ALA A 93 16.66 28.63 -6.76
N THR A 94 17.41 29.36 -5.93
CA THR A 94 18.12 28.79 -4.77
C THR A 94 17.16 28.26 -3.73
N MET A 95 16.08 29.00 -3.44
CA MET A 95 15.04 28.59 -2.50
C MET A 95 14.30 27.33 -3.00
N ILE A 96 13.97 27.27 -4.29
CA ILE A 96 13.35 26.11 -4.91
C ILE A 96 14.28 24.89 -4.82
N ARG A 97 15.56 25.04 -5.16
CA ARG A 97 16.55 23.95 -5.04
C ARG A 97 16.72 23.48 -3.60
N ALA A 98 16.78 24.41 -2.65
CA ALA A 98 16.91 24.08 -1.23
C ALA A 98 15.67 23.33 -0.72
N ARG A 99 14.45 23.79 -1.08
CA ARG A 99 13.20 23.11 -0.74
C ARG A 99 13.12 21.72 -1.36
N ALA A 100 13.43 21.58 -2.65
CA ALA A 100 13.43 20.29 -3.33
C ALA A 100 14.45 19.33 -2.70
N SER A 101 15.63 19.83 -2.31
CA SER A 101 16.65 19.01 -1.63
C SER A 101 16.20 18.58 -0.25
N ALA A 102 15.58 19.48 0.53
CA ALA A 102 15.05 19.16 1.84
C ALA A 102 13.89 18.15 1.76
N GLU A 103 12.99 18.30 0.78
CA GLU A 103 11.90 17.36 0.53
C GLU A 103 12.42 15.99 0.09
N ALA A 104 13.39 15.94 -0.82
CA ALA A 104 14.05 14.70 -1.22
C ALA A 104 14.73 14.00 -0.03
N GLN A 105 15.43 14.75 0.83
CA GLN A 105 16.02 14.20 2.06
C GLN A 105 14.94 13.66 3.01
N LYS A 106 13.83 14.37 3.18
CA LYS A 106 12.72 13.94 4.01
C LYS A 106 12.10 12.64 3.49
N ILE A 107 11.82 12.57 2.18
CA ILE A 107 11.29 11.36 1.54
C ILE A 107 12.27 10.19 1.70
N SER A 108 13.57 10.43 1.51
CA SER A 108 14.60 9.40 1.71
C SER A 108 14.64 8.93 3.16
N ALA A 109 14.57 9.84 4.14
CA ALA A 109 14.57 9.50 5.55
C ALA A 109 13.32 8.69 5.94
N GLU A 110 12.15 9.10 5.46
CA GLU A 110 10.89 8.37 5.65
C GLU A 110 10.94 6.97 4.99
N GLY A 111 11.60 6.85 3.82
CA GLY A 111 11.83 5.57 3.16
C GLY A 111 12.69 4.64 4.01
N ILE A 112 13.81 5.14 4.54
CA ILE A 112 14.71 4.40 5.42
C ILE A 112 14.00 4.00 6.73
N GLU A 113 13.22 4.91 7.33
CA GLU A 113 12.46 4.61 8.55
C GLU A 113 11.43 3.50 8.31
N LYS A 114 10.71 3.54 7.18
CA LYS A 114 9.74 2.49 6.82
C LYS A 114 10.42 1.15 6.55
N GLU A 115 11.58 1.16 5.88
CA GLU A 115 12.35 -0.05 5.61
C GLU A 115 12.91 -0.64 6.91
N ALA A 116 13.51 0.18 7.77
CA ALA A 116 14.01 -0.24 9.08
C ALA A 116 12.88 -0.75 9.99
N ALA A 117 11.72 -0.10 9.97
CA ALA A 117 10.54 -0.57 10.70
C ALA A 117 10.00 -1.90 10.15
N ALA A 118 10.04 -2.10 8.83
CA ALA A 118 9.66 -3.37 8.22
C ALA A 118 10.65 -4.49 8.57
N ALA A 119 11.96 -4.20 8.51
CA ALA A 119 13.01 -5.13 8.92
C ALA A 119 12.89 -5.49 10.41
N GLY A 120 12.71 -4.50 11.29
CA GLY A 120 12.52 -4.75 12.72
C GLY A 120 11.25 -5.54 13.04
N ARG A 121 10.15 -5.33 12.29
CA ARG A 121 8.95 -6.19 12.41
C ARG A 121 9.22 -7.63 11.96
N ALA A 122 9.93 -7.82 10.85
CA ALA A 122 10.29 -9.14 10.36
C ALA A 122 11.22 -9.88 11.34
N GLU A 123 12.21 -9.18 11.90
CA GLU A 123 13.08 -9.74 12.94
C GLU A 123 12.32 -10.12 14.20
N ALA A 124 11.38 -9.28 14.65
CA ALA A 124 10.52 -9.59 15.80
C ALA A 124 9.62 -10.81 15.54
N GLU A 125 9.10 -10.95 14.31
CA GLU A 125 8.30 -12.12 13.91
C GLU A 125 9.15 -13.40 13.89
N VAL A 126 10.36 -13.34 13.35
CA VAL A 126 11.31 -14.47 13.34
C VAL A 126 11.66 -14.89 14.77
N GLU A 127 11.95 -13.93 15.66
CA GLU A 127 12.25 -14.23 17.05
C GLU A 127 11.03 -14.79 17.79
N ALA A 128 9.83 -14.26 17.54
CA ALA A 128 8.60 -14.81 18.10
C ALA A 128 8.36 -16.26 17.66
N LEU A 129 8.58 -16.56 16.37
CA LEU A 129 8.49 -17.93 15.84
C LEU A 129 9.55 -18.84 16.46
N ARG A 130 10.78 -18.34 16.67
CA ARG A 130 11.85 -19.08 17.34
C ARG A 130 11.47 -19.43 18.77
N VAL A 131 10.97 -18.47 19.54
CA VAL A 131 10.49 -18.69 20.91
C VAL A 131 9.33 -19.70 20.92
N ALA A 132 8.33 -19.54 20.05
CA ALA A 132 7.21 -20.47 19.96
C ALA A 132 7.67 -21.91 19.60
N ASN A 133 8.64 -22.06 18.70
CA ASN A 133 9.20 -23.36 18.36
C ASN A 133 9.93 -23.99 19.55
N THR A 134 10.75 -23.20 20.26
CA THR A 134 11.42 -23.69 21.49
C THR A 134 10.42 -24.10 22.57
N GLN A 135 9.33 -23.35 22.76
CA GLN A 135 8.25 -23.72 23.68
C GLN A 135 7.57 -25.03 23.28
N ARG A 136 7.23 -25.20 21.99
CA ARG A 136 6.65 -26.47 21.50
C ARG A 136 7.58 -27.66 21.70
N LEU A 137 8.88 -27.47 21.51
CA LEU A 137 9.86 -28.53 21.73
C LEU A 137 9.95 -28.91 23.21
N LEU A 138 9.97 -27.91 24.10
CA LEU A 138 9.95 -28.13 25.55
C LEU A 138 8.64 -28.81 26.01
N GLU A 139 7.49 -28.42 25.47
CA GLU A 139 6.20 -29.07 25.74
C GLU A 139 6.18 -30.52 25.23
N ALA A 140 6.71 -30.78 24.04
CA ALA A 140 6.83 -32.12 23.50
C ALA A 140 7.79 -32.99 24.34
N GLU A 141 8.89 -32.42 24.82
CA GLU A 141 9.81 -33.10 25.73
C GLU A 141 9.14 -33.39 27.08
N ALA A 142 8.40 -32.43 27.65
CA ALA A 142 7.64 -32.61 28.89
C ALA A 142 6.57 -33.71 28.74
N MET A 143 5.77 -33.67 27.68
CA MET A 143 4.78 -34.73 27.38
C MET A 143 5.46 -36.08 27.14
N GLY A 144 6.63 -36.11 26.51
CA GLY A 144 7.41 -37.32 26.32
C GLY A 144 7.96 -37.88 27.63
N MET A 145 8.38 -37.03 28.56
CA MET A 145 8.79 -37.42 29.91
C MET A 145 7.60 -37.90 30.75
N GLU A 146 6.46 -37.22 30.68
CA GLU A 146 5.23 -37.60 31.36
C GLU A 146 4.71 -38.95 30.87
N ALA A 147 4.66 -39.17 29.54
CA ALA A 147 4.27 -40.45 28.96
C ALA A 147 5.23 -41.59 29.37
N LYS A 148 6.54 -41.32 29.48
CA LYS A 148 7.52 -42.28 30.01
C LYS A 148 7.30 -42.56 31.49
N ALA A 149 7.04 -41.54 32.29
CA ALA A 149 6.76 -41.68 33.71
C ALA A 149 5.47 -42.50 33.95
N ASP A 150 4.42 -42.23 33.19
CA ASP A 150 3.15 -42.96 33.24
C ASP A 150 3.31 -44.41 32.78
N ALA A 151 4.10 -44.67 31.74
CA ALA A 151 4.42 -46.03 31.32
C ALA A 151 5.16 -46.78 32.44
N LEU A 152 6.20 -46.19 33.04
CA LEU A 152 6.93 -46.78 34.16
C LEU A 152 6.02 -47.03 35.37
N LYS A 153 5.09 -46.12 35.68
CA LYS A 153 4.10 -46.31 36.73
C LYS A 153 3.19 -47.51 36.45
N LYS A 154 2.63 -47.62 35.25
CA LYS A 154 1.80 -48.77 34.84
C LYS A 154 2.58 -50.09 34.87
N TYR A 155 3.85 -50.09 34.46
CA TYR A 155 4.70 -51.28 34.55
C TYR A 155 4.97 -51.69 36.00
N ASN A 156 5.25 -50.73 36.90
CA ASN A 156 5.42 -51.00 38.32
C ASN A 156 4.11 -51.48 38.97
N GLU A 157 2.98 -50.86 38.65
CA GLU A 157 1.65 -51.31 39.10
C GLU A 157 1.36 -52.73 38.60
N ALA A 158 1.61 -53.04 37.32
CA ALA A 158 1.43 -54.38 36.76
C ALA A 158 2.35 -55.41 37.45
N ALA A 159 3.59 -55.05 37.78
CA ALA A 159 4.49 -55.92 38.54
C ALA A 159 3.95 -56.18 39.96
N THR A 160 3.45 -55.16 40.65
CA THR A 160 2.82 -55.33 41.97
C THR A 160 1.54 -56.15 41.92
N PHE A 161 0.69 -55.96 40.90
CA PHE A 161 -0.49 -56.79 40.66
C PHE A 161 -0.13 -58.24 40.38
N LEU A 162 0.93 -58.49 39.61
CA LEU A 162 1.42 -59.83 39.34
C LEU A 162 1.95 -60.51 40.60
N GLU A 163 2.68 -59.80 41.47
CA GLU A 163 3.13 -60.34 42.75
C GLU A 163 1.95 -60.64 43.68
N LEU A 164 0.96 -59.75 43.74
CA LEU A 164 -0.23 -59.92 44.56
C LEU A 164 -1.09 -61.09 44.05
N ALA A 165 -1.24 -61.22 42.73
CA ALA A 165 -1.91 -62.36 42.10
C ALA A 165 -1.14 -63.67 42.28
N LYS A 166 0.20 -63.62 42.26
CA LYS A 166 1.03 -64.80 42.57
C LYS A 166 0.82 -65.26 44.01
N LEU A 167 0.83 -64.33 44.97
CA LEU A 167 0.56 -64.62 46.38
C LEU A 167 -0.86 -65.15 46.60
N SER A 168 -1.87 -64.61 45.90
CA SER A 168 -3.24 -65.12 45.99
C SER A 168 -3.36 -66.52 45.37
N ILE A 169 -2.72 -66.77 44.23
CA ILE A 169 -2.69 -68.10 43.60
C ILE A 169 -1.96 -69.11 44.48
N GLU A 170 -0.86 -68.74 45.14
CA GLU A 170 -0.16 -69.61 46.09
C GLU A 170 -1.05 -69.93 47.29
N ALA A 171 -1.74 -68.93 47.86
CA ALA A 171 -2.69 -69.13 48.95
C ALA A 171 -3.89 -70.01 48.51
N ASP A 172 -4.47 -69.76 47.34
CA ASP A 172 -5.57 -70.55 46.77
C ASP A 172 -5.12 -71.98 46.44
N ARG A 173 -3.90 -72.17 45.94
CA ARG A 173 -3.32 -73.50 45.71
C ARG A 173 -3.23 -74.27 47.02
N ASP A 174 -2.79 -73.63 48.09
CA ASP A 174 -2.67 -74.28 49.39
C ASP A 174 -4.06 -74.60 49.99
N ILE A 175 -5.04 -73.69 49.86
CA ILE A 175 -6.45 -73.97 50.20
C ILE A 175 -7.01 -75.11 49.36
N HIS A 176 -6.74 -75.16 48.06
CA HIS A 176 -7.20 -76.23 47.19
C HIS A 176 -6.49 -77.56 47.46
N ILE A 177 -5.22 -77.56 47.88
CA ILE A 177 -4.52 -78.77 48.33
C ILE A 177 -5.18 -79.28 49.62
N ASP A 178 -5.48 -78.40 50.57
CA ASP A 178 -6.13 -78.78 51.82
C ASP A 178 -7.59 -79.19 51.62
N GLN A 179 -8.30 -78.51 50.73
CA GLN A 179 -9.66 -78.87 50.32
C GLN A 179 -9.68 -80.15 49.48
N ALA A 180 -8.68 -80.42 48.63
CA ALA A 180 -8.55 -81.66 47.88
C ALA A 180 -8.11 -82.82 48.77
N LYS A 181 -7.32 -82.59 49.82
CA LYS A 181 -7.09 -83.58 50.88
C LYS A 181 -8.37 -83.83 51.66
N ALA A 182 -9.11 -82.79 52.02
CA ALA A 182 -10.39 -82.91 52.73
C ALA A 182 -11.47 -83.58 51.86
N MET A 183 -11.54 -83.24 50.57
CA MET A 183 -12.43 -83.87 49.59
C MET A 183 -11.93 -85.25 49.20
N GLY A 184 -10.63 -85.53 49.13
CA GLY A 184 -10.09 -86.88 48.91
C GLY A 184 -10.47 -87.81 50.06
N ASN A 185 -10.33 -87.34 51.30
CA ASN A 185 -10.83 -88.02 52.49
C ASN A 185 -12.38 -88.15 52.49
N ALA A 186 -13.11 -87.23 51.85
CA ALA A 186 -14.58 -87.29 51.75
C ALA A 186 -15.10 -88.11 50.55
N LEU A 187 -14.37 -88.16 49.43
CA LEU A 187 -14.71 -88.84 48.18
C LEU A 187 -14.24 -90.31 48.17
N GLU A 188 -13.29 -90.69 49.03
CA GLU A 188 -13.07 -92.11 49.39
C GLU A 188 -14.39 -92.78 49.85
N GLY A 189 -15.36 -91.99 50.32
CA GLY A 189 -16.69 -92.44 50.74
C GLY A 189 -17.87 -92.17 49.80
N ALA A 190 -17.72 -91.53 48.62
CA ALA A 190 -18.89 -91.04 47.85
C ALA A 190 -18.85 -91.31 46.33
N GLN A 191 -19.84 -92.03 45.82
CA GLN A 191 -20.00 -92.42 44.42
C GLN A 191 -20.98 -91.47 43.69
N ILE A 192 -20.51 -90.67 42.71
CA ILE A 192 -21.37 -89.72 41.95
C ILE A 192 -21.13 -89.83 40.42
N ARG A 193 -22.22 -89.89 39.64
CA ARG A 193 -22.28 -89.82 38.15
C ARG A 193 -22.95 -88.50 37.71
N MET A 194 -22.43 -87.82 36.70
CA MET A 194 -23.02 -86.60 36.09
C MET A 194 -23.16 -86.72 34.56
N TYR A 195 -24.26 -86.17 34.02
CA TYR A 195 -24.52 -85.94 32.59
C TYR A 195 -24.79 -84.44 32.35
N GLY A 196 -24.27 -83.87 31.26
CA GLY A 196 -24.39 -82.45 30.90
C GLY A 196 -24.80 -82.20 29.43
N GLY A 197 -25.18 -80.96 29.15
CA GLY A 197 -25.45 -80.36 27.82
C GLY A 197 -26.06 -78.96 28.01
N GLY A 198 -25.92 -77.93 27.18
CA GLY A 198 -25.28 -77.65 25.88
C GLY A 198 -25.72 -76.22 25.51
N ASP A 199 -24.80 -75.32 25.20
CA ASP A 199 -24.51 -74.80 23.84
C ASP A 199 -25.36 -73.56 23.40
N GLY A 200 -24.68 -72.46 23.04
CA GLY A 200 -25.30 -71.21 22.58
C GLY A 200 -24.52 -69.91 22.84
N THR A 201 -23.47 -69.92 23.67
CA THR A 201 -22.77 -68.68 24.07
C THR A 201 -21.64 -68.28 23.11
N VAL A 202 -21.23 -69.15 22.19
CA VAL A 202 -20.05 -68.92 21.34
C VAL A 202 -20.37 -68.06 20.10
N ASP A 203 -21.58 -68.15 19.55
CA ASP A 203 -21.95 -67.39 18.33
C ASP A 203 -22.26 -65.92 18.60
N THR A 204 -22.75 -65.58 19.79
CA THR A 204 -23.02 -64.18 20.17
C THR A 204 -21.73 -63.36 20.36
N ILE A 205 -20.64 -64.02 20.77
CA ILE A 205 -19.33 -63.38 20.99
C ILE A 205 -18.62 -63.07 19.66
N ARG A 206 -18.82 -63.91 18.63
CA ARG A 206 -18.26 -63.67 17.29
C ARG A 206 -18.93 -62.50 16.55
N GLY A 207 -20.25 -62.31 16.72
CA GLY A 207 -20.99 -61.22 16.09
C GLY A 207 -20.62 -59.82 16.61
N LEU A 208 -20.27 -59.71 17.89
CA LEU A 208 -19.86 -58.44 18.51
C LEU A 208 -18.46 -57.97 18.10
N PHE A 209 -17.64 -58.83 17.48
CA PHE A 209 -16.24 -58.51 17.14
C PHE A 209 -16.09 -57.85 15.76
N THR A 210 -17.00 -58.12 14.82
CA THR A 210 -16.85 -57.69 13.40
C THR A 210 -17.46 -56.31 13.12
N GLN A 211 -18.44 -55.88 13.92
CA GLN A 211 -19.18 -54.63 13.66
C GLN A 211 -18.41 -53.36 14.08
N GLY A 212 -17.25 -53.50 14.74
CA GLY A 212 -16.43 -52.39 15.27
C GLY A 212 -15.27 -51.92 14.38
N PHE A 213 -15.02 -52.51 13.21
CA PHE A 213 -13.79 -52.24 12.42
C PHE A 213 -14.02 -51.57 11.04
N GLY A 214 -15.27 -51.33 10.62
CA GLY A 214 -15.58 -50.97 9.22
C GLY A 214 -15.39 -49.50 8.79
N VAL A 215 -15.07 -48.57 9.70
CA VAL A 215 -14.94 -47.13 9.34
C VAL A 215 -13.50 -46.76 8.93
N GLY A 216 -12.49 -47.53 9.35
CA GLY A 216 -11.08 -47.26 9.02
C GLY A 216 -10.68 -47.67 7.61
N GLU A 217 -11.18 -48.82 7.13
CA GLU A 217 -10.78 -49.42 5.86
C GLU A 217 -11.28 -48.63 4.63
N VAL A 218 -12.43 -47.96 4.75
CA VAL A 218 -13.00 -47.12 3.67
C VAL A 218 -12.21 -45.82 3.50
N LEU A 219 -11.72 -45.22 4.59
CA LEU A 219 -10.89 -44.01 4.54
C LEU A 219 -9.46 -44.30 4.05
N GLU A 220 -8.93 -45.49 4.37
CA GLU A 220 -7.61 -45.93 3.93
C GLU A 220 -7.60 -46.30 2.44
N GLY A 221 -8.63 -46.99 1.94
CA GLY A 221 -8.81 -47.25 0.50
C GLY A 221 -9.01 -45.98 -0.32
N PHE A 222 -9.64 -44.96 0.26
CA PHE A 222 -9.81 -43.63 -0.34
C PHE A 222 -8.50 -42.81 -0.38
N ALA A 223 -7.69 -42.86 0.67
CA ALA A 223 -6.37 -42.21 0.67
C ALA A 223 -5.41 -42.80 -0.38
N GLN A 224 -5.62 -44.07 -0.76
CA GLN A 224 -4.85 -44.76 -1.79
C GLN A 224 -5.36 -44.52 -3.22
N SER A 225 -6.64 -44.19 -3.41
CA SER A 225 -7.23 -43.94 -4.74
C SER A 225 -7.14 -42.48 -5.19
N MET A 226 -6.68 -41.56 -4.33
CA MET A 226 -6.45 -40.16 -4.68
C MET A 226 -5.15 -39.97 -5.47
N PRO A 227 -5.15 -39.14 -6.53
CA PRO A 227 -3.93 -38.68 -7.19
C PRO A 227 -2.93 -38.09 -6.18
N ASP A 228 -1.63 -38.26 -6.44
CA ASP A 228 -0.55 -37.94 -5.48
C ASP A 228 -0.63 -36.51 -4.92
N GLY A 229 -1.03 -35.54 -5.74
CA GLY A 229 -1.20 -34.14 -5.31
C GLY A 229 -2.33 -33.91 -4.30
N LEU A 230 -3.43 -34.66 -4.42
CA LEU A 230 -4.56 -34.60 -3.48
C LEU A 230 -4.26 -35.38 -2.20
N ARG A 231 -3.61 -36.54 -2.34
CA ARG A 231 -3.13 -37.35 -1.21
C ARG A 231 -2.15 -36.57 -0.33
N GLN A 232 -1.24 -35.81 -0.94
CA GLN A 232 -0.30 -34.96 -0.21
C GLN A 232 -1.00 -33.85 0.57
N LYS A 233 -2.01 -33.21 -0.02
CA LYS A 233 -2.84 -32.18 0.64
C LYS A 233 -3.66 -32.74 1.80
N PHE A 234 -4.26 -33.92 1.62
CA PHE A 234 -4.99 -34.63 2.67
C PHE A 234 -4.08 -35.07 3.82
N ASN A 235 -2.92 -35.64 3.54
CA ASN A 235 -1.98 -36.06 4.58
C ASN A 235 -1.41 -34.88 5.36
N ALA A 236 -1.21 -33.72 4.72
CA ALA A 236 -0.62 -32.54 5.37
C ALA A 236 -1.60 -31.83 6.31
N ASN A 237 -2.87 -31.71 5.93
CA ASN A 237 -3.84 -30.86 6.65
C ASN A 237 -5.21 -31.52 6.84
N GLY A 238 -5.31 -32.84 6.67
CA GLY A 238 -6.57 -33.57 6.68
C GLY A 238 -7.56 -33.03 5.64
N LEU A 239 -8.84 -33.07 5.99
CA LEU A 239 -9.92 -32.51 5.17
C LEU A 239 -9.78 -30.99 4.92
N ARG A 240 -9.10 -30.25 5.82
CA ARG A 240 -8.81 -28.82 5.60
C ARG A 240 -7.81 -28.59 4.47
N GLY A 241 -6.93 -29.56 4.19
CA GLY A 241 -6.00 -29.52 3.06
C GLY A 241 -6.68 -29.72 1.72
N LEU A 242 -7.78 -30.48 1.69
CA LEU A 242 -8.57 -30.75 0.49
C LEU A 242 -9.56 -29.61 0.19
N PHE A 243 -10.25 -29.11 1.21
CA PHE A 243 -11.39 -28.19 1.03
C PHE A 243 -11.14 -26.75 1.50
N GLY A 244 -9.96 -26.47 2.08
CA GLY A 244 -9.65 -25.14 2.60
C GLY A 244 -10.45 -24.79 3.86
N ARG A 245 -10.45 -23.50 4.24
CA ARG A 245 -11.25 -23.00 5.38
C ARG A 245 -12.69 -22.79 4.91
N PRO A 246 -13.69 -23.43 5.53
CA PRO A 246 -15.08 -23.11 5.24
C PRO A 246 -15.41 -21.70 5.77
N TYR A 247 -16.03 -20.87 4.94
CA TYR A 247 -16.60 -19.59 5.35
C TYR A 247 -17.95 -19.86 6.02
N GLY A 248 -18.08 -19.51 7.31
CA GLY A 248 -19.34 -19.52 8.05
C GLY A 248 -19.75 -20.89 8.61
N GLN A 249 -19.75 -21.04 9.93
CA GLN A 249 -20.13 -22.28 10.63
C GLN A 249 -21.65 -22.59 10.59
N GLY A 250 -22.48 -21.75 9.96
CA GLY A 250 -23.94 -21.94 9.90
C GLY A 250 -24.52 -22.38 8.56
N SER A 251 -23.77 -22.27 7.45
CA SER A 251 -24.28 -22.50 6.08
C SER A 251 -23.94 -23.88 5.52
N LEU A 252 -22.92 -24.58 6.03
CA LEU A 252 -22.47 -25.86 5.48
C LEU A 252 -23.52 -26.97 5.54
N ARG A 253 -24.30 -27.02 6.61
CA ARG A 253 -25.34 -28.04 6.78
C ARG A 253 -26.49 -27.82 5.80
N GLU A 254 -27.03 -26.61 5.78
CA GLU A 254 -28.13 -26.23 4.89
C GLU A 254 -27.73 -26.41 3.42
N THR A 255 -26.53 -25.92 3.04
CA THR A 255 -25.97 -26.13 1.70
C THR A 255 -25.74 -27.62 1.38
N ALA A 256 -25.32 -28.45 2.33
CA ALA A 256 -25.15 -29.89 2.11
C ALA A 256 -26.49 -30.65 1.97
N GLU A 257 -27.52 -30.28 2.73
CA GLU A 257 -28.87 -30.87 2.61
C GLU A 257 -29.49 -30.51 1.25
N HIS A 258 -29.40 -29.24 0.83
CA HIS A 258 -29.89 -28.81 -0.47
C HIS A 258 -29.09 -29.39 -1.64
N LEU A 259 -27.76 -29.47 -1.52
CA LEU A 259 -26.92 -30.16 -2.51
C LEU A 259 -27.26 -31.65 -2.58
N THR A 260 -27.58 -32.28 -1.45
CA THR A 260 -28.00 -33.69 -1.43
C THR A 260 -29.29 -33.91 -2.20
N ALA A 261 -30.28 -33.04 -1.99
CA ALA A 261 -31.54 -33.10 -2.74
C ALA A 261 -31.32 -32.93 -4.25
N LEU A 262 -30.41 -32.04 -4.66
CA LEU A 262 -30.07 -31.83 -6.07
C LEU A 262 -29.33 -33.03 -6.69
N VAL A 263 -28.42 -33.64 -5.95
CA VAL A 263 -27.69 -34.84 -6.40
C VAL A 263 -28.62 -36.04 -6.49
N GLU A 264 -29.58 -36.18 -5.57
CA GLU A 264 -30.59 -37.23 -5.63
C GLU A 264 -31.56 -37.04 -6.80
N SER A 265 -31.97 -35.81 -7.10
CA SER A 265 -32.88 -35.52 -8.22
C SER A 265 -32.19 -35.65 -9.59
N THR A 266 -30.91 -35.27 -9.69
CA THR A 266 -30.17 -35.19 -10.97
C THR A 266 -29.35 -36.44 -11.25
N LEU A 267 -28.73 -37.00 -10.21
CA LEU A 267 -27.81 -38.14 -10.28
C LEU A 267 -28.26 -39.27 -9.35
N GLY A 268 -29.57 -39.51 -9.20
CA GLY A 268 -30.12 -40.45 -8.20
C GLY A 268 -29.73 -41.94 -8.35
N THR A 269 -29.21 -42.35 -9.51
CA THR A 269 -28.85 -43.77 -9.77
C THR A 269 -27.35 -44.00 -9.70
N LYS A 270 -26.90 -45.21 -9.30
CA LYS A 270 -25.47 -45.58 -9.35
C LYS A 270 -24.85 -45.35 -10.74
N LYS A 271 -25.60 -45.64 -11.80
CA LYS A 271 -25.14 -45.44 -13.19
C LYS A 271 -24.99 -43.97 -13.56
N SER A 272 -25.81 -43.07 -13.01
CA SER A 272 -25.68 -41.63 -13.26
C SER A 272 -24.52 -40.99 -12.50
N ARG A 273 -24.09 -41.60 -11.39
CA ARG A 273 -22.96 -41.14 -10.57
C ARG A 273 -21.60 -41.70 -11.02
N ASP A 274 -21.60 -42.60 -11.99
CA ASP A 274 -20.41 -43.20 -12.61
C ASP A 274 -19.83 -42.28 -13.69
N VAL A 275 -19.50 -41.06 -13.28
CA VAL A 275 -18.87 -40.01 -14.10
C VAL A 275 -17.80 -39.31 -13.27
N ASN A 276 -16.87 -38.66 -13.94
CA ASN A 276 -15.86 -37.85 -13.26
C ASN A 276 -16.49 -36.63 -12.62
N PHE A 277 -15.84 -36.12 -11.57
CA PHE A 277 -16.32 -34.98 -10.80
C PHE A 277 -16.67 -33.73 -11.64
N PRO A 278 -15.89 -33.32 -12.66
CA PRO A 278 -16.24 -32.17 -13.50
C PRO A 278 -17.52 -32.38 -14.31
N ASP A 279 -17.69 -33.57 -14.90
CA ASP A 279 -18.85 -33.92 -15.73
C ASP A 279 -20.13 -34.00 -14.89
N ALA A 280 -20.01 -34.44 -13.62
CA ALA A 280 -21.11 -34.40 -12.67
C ALA A 280 -21.47 -32.97 -12.28
N LEU A 281 -20.49 -32.11 -12.02
CA LEU A 281 -20.73 -30.70 -11.69
C LEU A 281 -21.43 -29.97 -12.83
N GLU A 282 -21.06 -30.21 -14.09
CA GLU A 282 -21.73 -29.60 -15.25
C GLU A 282 -23.22 -29.99 -15.29
N LYS A 283 -23.54 -31.26 -15.02
CA LYS A 283 -24.93 -31.73 -14.95
C LYS A 283 -25.70 -31.13 -13.77
N LEU A 284 -25.06 -30.96 -12.61
CA LEU A 284 -25.66 -30.36 -11.43
C LEU A 284 -25.92 -28.85 -11.63
N VAL A 285 -24.99 -28.14 -12.27
CA VAL A 285 -25.16 -26.71 -12.62
C VAL A 285 -26.30 -26.54 -13.62
N ALA A 286 -26.39 -27.39 -14.64
CA ALA A 286 -27.50 -27.38 -15.58
C ALA A 286 -28.86 -27.66 -14.91
N ALA A 287 -28.89 -28.49 -13.86
CA ALA A 287 -30.11 -28.81 -13.11
C ALA A 287 -30.48 -27.76 -12.06
N ALA A 288 -29.54 -26.93 -11.60
CA ALA A 288 -29.74 -25.90 -10.57
C ALA A 288 -30.32 -24.57 -11.09
N ALA A 289 -30.64 -24.47 -12.39
CA ALA A 289 -30.76 -23.26 -13.22
C ALA A 289 -31.54 -22.03 -12.67
N ASP A 290 -32.34 -22.15 -11.60
CA ASP A 290 -33.12 -21.06 -11.00
C ASP A 290 -32.87 -20.82 -9.50
N ASP A 291 -31.91 -21.52 -8.88
CA ASP A 291 -31.55 -21.36 -7.47
C ASP A 291 -30.18 -20.66 -7.34
N ASP A 292 -30.22 -19.36 -7.03
CA ASP A 292 -29.04 -18.51 -6.85
C ASP A 292 -28.09 -19.05 -5.75
N THR A 293 -28.63 -19.71 -4.72
CA THR A 293 -27.83 -20.26 -3.61
C THR A 293 -27.16 -21.57 -4.01
N MET A 294 -27.84 -22.40 -4.80
CA MET A 294 -27.26 -23.62 -5.36
C MET A 294 -26.20 -23.30 -6.41
N THR A 295 -26.46 -22.30 -7.25
CA THR A 295 -25.49 -21.86 -8.27
C THR A 295 -24.19 -21.39 -7.61
N GLN A 296 -24.28 -20.57 -6.54
CA GLN A 296 -23.09 -20.16 -5.76
C GLN A 296 -22.37 -21.35 -5.12
N THR A 297 -23.11 -22.32 -4.58
CA THR A 297 -22.52 -23.52 -3.95
C THR A 297 -21.80 -24.39 -4.99
N LEU A 298 -22.38 -24.57 -6.17
CA LEU A 298 -21.80 -25.34 -7.27
C LEU A 298 -20.60 -24.62 -7.90
N ASP A 299 -20.64 -23.29 -8.01
CA ASP A 299 -19.50 -22.48 -8.44
C ASP A 299 -18.33 -22.57 -7.46
N MET A 300 -18.61 -22.60 -6.14
CA MET A 300 -17.59 -22.89 -5.14
C MET A 300 -16.98 -24.28 -5.31
N LEU A 301 -17.78 -25.32 -5.56
CA LEU A 301 -17.29 -26.67 -5.82
C LEU A 301 -16.47 -26.75 -7.12
N ARG A 302 -16.85 -25.98 -8.14
CA ARG A 302 -16.10 -25.86 -9.40
C ARG A 302 -14.75 -25.17 -9.19
N GLU A 303 -14.72 -24.10 -8.42
CA GLU A 303 -13.47 -23.41 -8.06
C GLU A 303 -12.58 -24.30 -7.18
N LEU A 304 -13.16 -25.11 -6.30
CA LEU A 304 -12.44 -26.14 -5.57
C LEU A 304 -11.86 -27.20 -6.51
N ASN A 305 -12.59 -27.62 -7.55
CA ASN A 305 -12.05 -28.50 -8.57
C ASN A 305 -10.82 -27.91 -9.24
N ASN A 306 -10.89 -26.64 -9.67
CA ASN A 306 -9.78 -25.93 -10.31
C ASN A 306 -8.52 -25.85 -9.41
N ARG A 307 -8.69 -25.82 -8.08
CA ARG A 307 -7.58 -25.75 -7.10
C ARG A 307 -7.08 -27.11 -6.63
N GLY A 308 -7.94 -28.12 -6.73
CA GLY A 308 -7.73 -29.47 -6.20
C GLY A 308 -7.28 -30.48 -7.25
N GLY A 309 -7.65 -30.30 -8.53
CA GLY A 309 -7.38 -31.28 -9.58
C GLY A 309 -8.17 -32.58 -9.38
N PHE A 310 -9.49 -32.47 -9.15
CA PHE A 310 -10.37 -33.64 -9.04
C PHE A 310 -10.87 -34.13 -10.41
N ASP A 311 -10.20 -33.74 -11.50
CA ASP A 311 -10.65 -33.97 -12.88
C ASP A 311 -10.81 -35.46 -13.22
N GLU A 312 -10.01 -36.32 -12.60
CA GLU A 312 -10.03 -37.77 -12.79
C GLU A 312 -10.69 -38.53 -11.63
N VAL A 313 -11.24 -37.82 -10.63
CA VAL A 313 -11.82 -38.45 -9.45
C VAL A 313 -13.30 -38.78 -9.70
N PRO A 314 -13.76 -40.01 -9.44
CA PRO A 314 -15.17 -40.36 -9.57
C PRO A 314 -16.05 -39.51 -8.65
N PHE A 315 -17.15 -38.97 -9.18
CA PHE A 315 -18.07 -38.11 -8.43
C PHE A 315 -18.54 -38.75 -7.13
N GLU A 316 -18.90 -40.04 -7.15
CA GLU A 316 -19.36 -40.79 -5.98
C GLU A 316 -18.35 -40.76 -4.82
N SER A 317 -17.05 -40.75 -5.12
CA SER A 317 -16.01 -40.70 -4.09
C SER A 317 -16.00 -39.35 -3.39
N VAL A 318 -16.05 -38.26 -4.16
CA VAL A 318 -16.11 -36.90 -3.60
C VAL A 318 -17.41 -36.67 -2.84
N TRP A 319 -18.51 -37.18 -3.39
CA TRP A 319 -19.84 -37.10 -2.78
C TRP A 319 -19.91 -37.75 -1.40
N ASN A 320 -19.35 -38.96 -1.25
CA ASN A 320 -19.31 -39.65 0.03
C ASN A 320 -18.53 -38.87 1.10
N ILE A 321 -17.47 -38.14 0.73
CA ILE A 321 -16.71 -37.29 1.66
C ILE A 321 -17.54 -36.09 2.09
N LEU A 322 -18.23 -35.43 1.15
CA LEU A 322 -19.09 -34.28 1.46
C LEU A 322 -20.23 -34.70 2.39
N GLN A 323 -20.81 -35.88 2.18
CA GLN A 323 -21.80 -36.44 3.11
C GLN A 323 -21.21 -36.78 4.48
N ALA A 324 -19.99 -37.34 4.53
CA ALA A 324 -19.30 -37.60 5.78
C ALA A 324 -18.96 -36.31 6.54
N LEU A 325 -18.57 -35.25 5.83
CA LEU A 325 -18.32 -33.90 6.36
C LEU A 325 -19.60 -33.28 6.94
N ALA A 326 -20.70 -33.36 6.21
CA ALA A 326 -22.00 -32.84 6.67
C ALA A 326 -22.46 -33.54 7.95
N LYS A 327 -22.23 -34.85 8.07
CA LYS A 327 -22.53 -35.63 9.28
C LYS A 327 -21.56 -35.35 10.43
N ALA A 328 -20.27 -35.17 10.16
CA ALA A 328 -19.26 -34.88 11.18
C ALA A 328 -19.33 -33.43 11.71
N ALA A 329 -20.14 -32.57 11.08
CA ALA A 329 -20.44 -31.23 11.55
C ALA A 329 -21.65 -31.17 12.50
N GLU A 330 -22.26 -32.32 12.85
CA GLU A 330 -23.16 -32.49 14.02
C GLU A 330 -22.41 -32.39 15.35
#